data_AF-A0A8S2T7Z2-F1
#
_entry.id   AF-A0A8S2T7Z2-F1
#
_cell.length_a   1.000
_cell.length_b   1.000
_cell.length_c   1.000
_cell.angle_alpha   90.00
_cell.angle_beta   90.00
_cell.angle_gamma   90.00
#
_symmetry.space_group_name_H-M   'P 1'
#
loop_
_entity.id
_entity.type
_entity.pdbx_description
1 polymer ?
#
loop_
_entity_poly.entity_id
_entity_poly.type
_entity_poly.pdbx_seq_one_letter_code
_entity_poly.pdbx_strand_id
1 'polypeptide(L)'
;MLSIFLTIAILLIGGTHSAPWDTTNFADDEWTEQPTTTTTTTTTTTTTTTLAPEFDREWEDLILGGPTVVNHLGLFMVLASRADQILQPAAGYQIQHIQNLQSLRSTLTQIRLAMQNAFQTARDDHFRAQNSMQQIPEHIKAGLLLIQTAPKDLISKLLPYTMRNVERAADEGSLVTKPALHRFVSIGLLLEELVTVLNSTSSTLANQDYLIEAKSYAADISEQWNLLVDLFRKFSHRADITQTLIKNSFIEPINEAQRTNGFNNLSDRTSELSKLIPVSILIDQSSDLLDMMIGTYTVVSNDHMVNQIDAHKSALDIKDEQGRGKKQRELWQSILQQSIKVARLAQERQNGFAATSLERNTEYGAYARVAMAT
;
A
#
# COMPACT_ATOMS: atom_id res chain seq x y z
N MET A 1 -13.56 10.08 -18.55
CA MET A 1 -12.34 10.00 -17.71
C MET A 1 -11.78 11.34 -17.24
N LEU A 2 -12.09 12.50 -17.88
CA LEU A 2 -11.80 13.82 -17.28
C LEU A 2 -12.72 14.18 -16.08
N SER A 3 -13.84 13.48 -15.91
CA SER A 3 -14.85 13.79 -14.89
C SER A 3 -14.42 13.43 -13.47
N ILE A 4 -13.56 12.42 -13.29
CA ILE A 4 -13.13 11.95 -11.96
C ILE A 4 -12.13 12.95 -11.34
N PHE A 5 -11.24 13.53 -12.16
CA PHE A 5 -10.29 14.55 -11.73
C PHE A 5 -10.95 15.86 -11.27
N LEU A 6 -12.13 16.20 -11.81
CA LEU A 6 -12.90 17.35 -11.35
C LEU A 6 -13.68 17.03 -10.07
N THR A 7 -14.13 15.78 -9.90
CA THR A 7 -14.87 15.35 -8.70
C THR A 7 -13.99 15.30 -7.46
N ILE A 8 -12.70 14.94 -7.56
CA ILE A 8 -11.76 15.00 -6.42
C ILE A 8 -11.50 16.45 -5.98
N ALA A 9 -11.40 17.39 -6.94
CA ALA A 9 -11.27 18.81 -6.62
C ALA A 9 -12.56 19.42 -6.02
N ILE A 10 -13.73 18.84 -6.30
CA ILE A 10 -15.03 19.28 -5.78
C ILE A 10 -15.36 18.60 -4.43
N LEU A 11 -14.99 17.34 -4.22
CA LEU A 11 -15.14 16.62 -2.94
C LEU A 11 -14.25 17.20 -1.83
N LEU A 12 -13.05 17.68 -2.16
CA LEU A 12 -12.18 18.39 -1.23
C LEU A 12 -12.73 19.78 -0.79
N ILE A 13 -13.84 20.25 -1.36
CA ILE A 13 -14.47 21.54 -1.03
C ILE A 13 -15.88 21.37 -0.41
N GLY A 14 -16.46 20.17 -0.47
CA GLY A 14 -17.87 19.93 -0.13
C GLY A 14 -18.08 18.87 0.96
N GLY A 15 -17.63 19.15 2.18
CA GLY A 15 -17.93 18.31 3.34
C GLY A 15 -19.41 18.39 3.74
N THR A 16 -20.18 17.39 3.36
CA THR A 16 -21.38 16.99 4.10
C THR A 16 -21.46 15.47 4.07
N HIS A 17 -21.39 14.80 5.23
CA HIS A 17 -22.42 13.83 5.64
C HIS A 17 -22.18 13.24 7.04
N SER A 18 -23.32 12.93 7.64
CA SER A 18 -23.62 12.21 8.86
C SER A 18 -23.04 10.78 8.93
N ALA A 19 -22.52 10.40 10.10
CA ALA A 19 -22.32 9.01 10.54
C ALA A 19 -23.65 8.40 11.06
N PRO A 20 -23.81 7.06 11.15
CA PRO A 20 -23.02 6.25 12.09
C PRO A 20 -22.56 4.87 11.55
N TRP A 21 -21.39 4.41 11.99
CA TRP A 21 -21.03 2.99 11.94
C TRP A 21 -20.77 2.47 13.36
N ASP A 22 -21.33 1.30 13.62
CA ASP A 22 -21.34 0.55 14.87
C ASP A 22 -20.01 -0.22 15.03
N THR A 23 -19.45 -0.21 16.24
CA THR A 23 -18.14 -0.77 16.59
C THR A 23 -18.29 -1.87 17.62
N THR A 24 -18.74 -3.04 17.18
CA THR A 24 -18.63 -4.25 17.99
C THR A 24 -18.11 -5.41 17.15
N ASN A 25 -17.05 -6.05 17.68
CA ASN A 25 -16.36 -7.28 17.24
C ASN A 25 -15.15 -7.11 16.29
N PHE A 26 -13.99 -6.82 16.87
CA PHE A 26 -12.69 -7.26 16.35
C PHE A 26 -12.02 -8.14 17.41
N ALA A 27 -12.37 -9.42 17.41
CA ALA A 27 -11.59 -10.47 18.04
C ALA A 27 -11.61 -11.66 17.08
N ASP A 28 -10.41 -12.07 16.66
CA ASP A 28 -10.02 -13.34 16.06
C ASP A 28 -11.13 -14.13 15.35
N ASP A 29 -11.28 -13.96 14.04
CA ASP A 29 -12.00 -14.93 13.20
C ASP A 29 -11.25 -15.28 11.92
N GLU A 30 -11.09 -16.59 11.75
CA GLU A 30 -10.54 -17.32 10.64
C GLU A 30 -11.47 -17.14 9.42
N TRP A 31 -10.94 -16.65 8.30
CA TRP A 31 -11.75 -16.18 7.17
C TRP A 31 -12.42 -17.34 6.39
N THR A 32 -13.69 -17.61 6.67
CA THR A 32 -14.58 -18.39 5.78
C THR A 32 -15.40 -17.47 4.88
N GLU A 33 -15.29 -17.67 3.56
CA GLU A 33 -16.07 -16.97 2.53
C GLU A 33 -17.57 -17.31 2.61
N GLN A 34 -18.43 -16.28 2.51
CA GLN A 34 -19.87 -16.41 2.29
C GLN A 34 -20.23 -16.04 0.84
N PRO A 35 -21.19 -16.72 0.18
CA PRO A 35 -21.45 -16.56 -1.25
C PRO A 35 -22.46 -15.45 -1.54
N THR A 36 -22.14 -14.58 -2.48
CA THR A 36 -23.12 -13.66 -3.10
C THR A 36 -23.47 -14.12 -4.51
N THR A 37 -24.77 -14.34 -4.73
CA THR A 37 -25.38 -14.62 -6.03
C THR A 37 -25.40 -13.39 -6.93
N THR A 38 -24.92 -13.52 -8.17
CA THR A 38 -25.02 -12.47 -9.20
C THR A 38 -25.71 -13.00 -10.46
N THR A 39 -26.71 -12.25 -10.93
CA THR A 39 -27.47 -12.48 -12.15
C THR A 39 -26.62 -12.20 -13.40
N THR A 40 -26.62 -13.16 -14.33
CA THR A 40 -25.83 -13.22 -15.55
C THR A 40 -26.20 -12.14 -16.58
N THR A 41 -25.20 -11.43 -17.12
CA THR A 41 -25.26 -10.89 -18.49
C THR A 41 -23.99 -11.29 -19.23
N THR A 42 -24.15 -12.17 -20.22
CA THR A 42 -23.06 -12.74 -21.02
C THR A 42 -22.55 -11.69 -22.02
N THR A 43 -21.28 -11.32 -21.92
CA THR A 43 -20.55 -10.72 -23.04
C THR A 43 -19.25 -11.49 -23.21
N THR A 44 -19.13 -12.13 -24.38
CA THR A 44 -17.99 -12.92 -24.81
C THR A 44 -16.77 -12.02 -24.99
N THR A 45 -15.66 -12.28 -24.30
CA THR A 45 -14.36 -11.68 -24.62
C THR A 45 -13.24 -12.67 -24.39
N THR A 46 -12.34 -12.71 -25.36
CA THR A 46 -11.21 -13.61 -25.56
C THR A 46 -10.29 -13.67 -24.34
N THR A 47 -10.00 -14.89 -23.88
CA THR A 47 -9.09 -15.23 -22.78
C THR A 47 -7.70 -14.62 -22.97
N THR A 48 -7.44 -13.53 -22.26
CA THR A 48 -6.10 -13.08 -21.88
C THR A 48 -6.00 -13.33 -20.38
N THR A 49 -5.09 -14.19 -19.95
CA THR A 49 -4.86 -14.50 -18.53
C THR A 49 -4.17 -13.30 -17.87
N THR A 50 -4.97 -12.27 -17.56
CA THR A 50 -4.59 -11.15 -16.69
C THR A 50 -4.99 -11.50 -15.26
N LEU A 51 -4.07 -11.32 -14.30
CA LEU A 51 -4.35 -11.32 -12.86
C LEU A 51 -5.62 -10.51 -12.53
N ALA A 52 -6.35 -10.97 -11.51
CA ALA A 52 -7.73 -10.58 -11.23
C ALA A 52 -7.92 -9.05 -11.13
N PRO A 53 -9.02 -8.48 -11.69
CA PRO A 53 -9.00 -7.11 -12.18
C PRO A 53 -9.53 -6.06 -11.21
N GLU A 54 -9.89 -6.36 -9.95
CA GLU A 54 -10.68 -5.43 -9.13
C GLU A 54 -9.97 -5.00 -7.84
N PHE A 55 -9.36 -5.92 -7.08
CA PHE A 55 -8.69 -5.56 -5.82
C PHE A 55 -7.39 -4.76 -6.00
N ASP A 56 -6.75 -4.84 -7.17
CA ASP A 56 -5.54 -4.06 -7.47
C ASP A 56 -5.83 -2.73 -8.18
N ARG A 57 -7.09 -2.48 -8.56
CA ARG A 57 -7.46 -1.15 -9.06
C ARG A 57 -7.45 -0.17 -7.89
N GLU A 58 -7.29 1.12 -8.20
CA GLU A 58 -7.47 2.26 -7.29
C GLU A 58 -6.30 2.53 -6.33
N TRP A 59 -5.21 1.76 -6.38
CA TRP A 59 -4.02 2.07 -5.59
C TRP A 59 -3.45 3.45 -5.94
N GLU A 60 -3.68 3.89 -7.19
CA GLU A 60 -3.28 5.19 -7.72
C GLU A 60 -3.95 6.36 -6.99
N ASP A 61 -5.17 6.16 -6.50
CA ASP A 61 -5.89 7.17 -5.73
C ASP A 61 -5.48 7.11 -4.26
N LEU A 62 -5.25 5.91 -3.72
CA LEU A 62 -4.85 5.72 -2.32
C LEU A 62 -3.51 6.38 -1.99
N ILE A 63 -2.55 6.37 -2.94
CA ILE A 63 -1.24 7.00 -2.73
C ILE A 63 -1.31 8.53 -2.55
N LEU A 64 -2.41 9.17 -2.97
CA LEU A 64 -2.65 10.59 -2.75
C LEU A 64 -2.85 10.92 -1.26
N GLY A 65 -3.27 9.94 -0.45
CA GLY A 65 -3.43 10.11 0.99
C GLY A 65 -2.14 10.57 1.69
N GLY A 66 -0.97 10.15 1.18
CA GLY A 66 0.35 10.45 1.76
C GLY A 66 0.70 11.94 1.81
N PRO A 67 0.84 12.61 0.66
CA PRO A 67 1.06 14.05 0.62
C PRO A 67 -0.08 14.84 1.30
N THR A 68 -1.31 14.39 1.11
CA THR A 68 -2.50 15.09 1.60
C THR A 68 -2.56 15.09 3.13
N VAL A 69 -2.32 13.96 3.79
CA VAL A 69 -2.33 13.87 5.26
C VAL A 69 -1.23 14.74 5.90
N VAL A 70 -0.05 14.80 5.27
CA VAL A 70 1.08 15.61 5.75
C VAL A 70 0.73 17.09 5.73
N ASN A 71 0.16 17.59 4.63
CA ASN A 71 -0.22 18.98 4.53
C ASN A 71 -1.40 19.34 5.45
N HIS A 72 -2.40 18.45 5.62
CA HIS A 72 -3.50 18.67 6.58
C HIS A 72 -2.99 18.71 8.02
N LEU A 73 -2.05 17.84 8.39
CA LEU A 73 -1.37 17.92 9.68
C LEU A 73 -0.66 19.28 9.84
N GLY A 74 0.00 19.76 8.78
CA GLY A 74 0.58 21.10 8.75
C GLY A 74 -0.45 22.20 9.00
N LEU A 75 -1.61 22.15 8.35
CA LEU A 75 -2.71 23.11 8.54
C LEU A 75 -3.23 23.07 9.98
N PHE A 76 -3.38 21.87 10.54
CA PHE A 76 -3.82 21.70 11.91
C PHE A 76 -2.80 22.27 12.92
N MET A 77 -1.50 22.05 12.66
CA MET A 77 -0.44 22.64 13.48
C MET A 77 -0.43 24.17 13.39
N VAL A 78 -0.71 24.76 12.21
CA VAL A 78 -0.88 26.22 12.08
C VAL A 78 -2.08 26.71 12.89
N LEU A 79 -3.22 26.01 12.86
CA LEU A 79 -4.38 26.33 13.70
C LEU A 79 -4.01 26.27 15.19
N ALA A 80 -3.34 25.21 15.62
CA ALA A 80 -2.91 25.03 17.01
C ALA A 80 -1.90 26.08 17.47
N SER A 81 -1.17 26.75 16.56
CA SER A 81 -0.31 27.89 16.89
C SER A 81 -1.08 29.13 17.39
N ARG A 82 -2.40 29.23 17.13
CA ARG A 82 -3.25 30.33 17.63
C ARG A 82 -3.56 30.20 19.11
N ALA A 83 -3.90 28.99 19.55
CA ALA A 83 -4.28 28.70 20.92
C ALA A 83 -4.02 27.21 21.20
N ASP A 84 -3.58 26.91 22.41
CA ASP A 84 -3.47 25.52 22.88
C ASP A 84 -4.76 25.16 23.62
N GLN A 85 -5.48 24.16 23.11
CA GLN A 85 -6.74 23.71 23.71
C GLN A 85 -6.50 22.52 24.63
N ILE A 86 -7.23 22.51 25.75
CA ILE A 86 -7.36 21.33 26.60
C ILE A 86 -8.40 20.42 25.96
N LEU A 87 -8.01 19.16 25.74
CA LEU A 87 -8.85 18.13 25.19
C LEU A 87 -9.68 17.47 26.30
N GLN A 88 -10.99 17.36 26.08
CA GLN A 88 -11.92 16.82 27.07
C GLN A 88 -12.65 15.60 26.50
N PRO A 89 -12.33 14.38 26.94
CA PRO A 89 -13.05 13.18 26.52
C PRO A 89 -14.48 13.19 27.06
N ALA A 90 -15.36 12.44 26.39
CA ALA A 90 -16.71 12.20 26.88
C ALA A 90 -16.68 11.50 28.25
N ALA A 91 -17.70 11.74 29.07
CA ALA A 91 -17.81 11.10 30.38
C ALA A 91 -17.80 9.56 30.23
N GLY A 92 -16.86 8.90 30.93
CA GLY A 92 -16.69 7.44 30.89
C GLY A 92 -15.85 6.92 29.73
N TYR A 93 -15.41 7.76 28.79
CA TYR A 93 -14.49 7.34 27.72
C TYR A 93 -13.07 7.13 28.27
N GLN A 94 -12.47 5.97 27.97
CA GLN A 94 -11.12 5.63 28.40
C GLN A 94 -10.12 5.92 27.29
N ILE A 95 -9.16 6.79 27.58
CA ILE A 95 -8.07 7.13 26.66
C ILE A 95 -7.01 6.02 26.68
N GLN A 96 -6.60 5.58 25.50
CA GLN A 96 -5.65 4.50 25.28
C GLN A 96 -4.38 4.96 24.56
N HIS A 97 -4.47 5.91 23.62
CA HIS A 97 -3.38 6.21 22.69
C HIS A 97 -2.78 7.61 22.86
N ILE A 98 -3.60 8.62 23.15
CA ILE A 98 -3.17 10.00 23.38
C ILE A 98 -2.51 10.13 24.75
N GLN A 99 -1.28 10.65 24.75
CA GLN A 99 -0.47 10.75 25.97
C GLN A 99 -0.78 12.00 26.80
N ASN A 100 -1.23 13.09 26.17
CA ASN A 100 -1.43 14.36 26.85
C ASN A 100 -2.68 15.12 26.38
N LEU A 101 -3.76 14.99 27.15
CA LEU A 101 -4.99 15.73 26.92
C LEU A 101 -4.94 17.21 27.35
N GLN A 102 -3.93 17.65 28.09
CA GLN A 102 -3.85 19.04 28.56
C GLN A 102 -3.41 20.01 27.46
N SER A 103 -2.98 19.51 26.30
CA SER A 103 -2.43 20.32 25.22
C SER A 103 -2.65 19.65 23.87
N LEU A 104 -3.51 20.24 23.05
CA LEU A 104 -3.67 19.87 21.65
C LEU A 104 -2.33 19.97 20.90
N ARG A 105 -1.48 20.97 21.20
CA ARG A 105 -0.14 21.06 20.59
C ARG A 105 0.74 19.86 20.91
N SER A 106 0.69 19.39 22.16
CA SER A 106 1.43 18.19 22.59
C SER A 106 0.92 16.94 21.87
N THR A 107 -0.41 16.82 21.74
CA THR A 107 -1.03 15.71 20.99
C THR A 107 -0.66 15.74 19.51
N LEU A 108 -0.68 16.89 18.85
CA LEU A 108 -0.24 17.03 17.45
C LEU A 108 1.25 16.75 17.29
N THR A 109 2.08 17.08 18.29
CA THR A 109 3.50 16.75 18.28
C THR A 109 3.72 15.24 18.38
N GLN A 110 2.95 14.54 19.23
CA GLN A 110 2.94 13.07 19.34
C GLN A 110 2.56 12.44 18.00
N ILE A 111 1.45 12.88 17.39
CA ILE A 111 0.97 12.37 16.10
C ILE A 111 2.01 12.59 15.00
N ARG A 112 2.55 13.80 14.89
CA ARG A 112 3.61 14.12 13.92
C ARG A 112 4.81 13.20 14.05
N LEU A 113 5.29 12.97 15.27
CA LEU A 113 6.43 12.09 15.54
C LEU A 113 6.12 10.64 15.18
N ALA A 114 4.92 10.16 15.52
CA ALA A 114 4.48 8.80 15.19
C ALA A 114 4.40 8.61 13.67
N MET A 115 3.77 9.55 12.94
CA MET A 115 3.69 9.54 11.48
C MET A 115 5.07 9.60 10.82
N GLN A 116 5.95 10.50 11.29
CA GLN A 116 7.31 10.61 10.77
C GLN A 116 8.09 9.29 10.91
N ASN A 117 8.00 8.66 12.09
CA ASN A 117 8.62 7.35 12.33
C ASN A 117 8.03 6.25 11.43
N ALA A 118 6.70 6.23 11.27
CA ALA A 118 6.04 5.26 10.40
C ALA A 118 6.44 5.43 8.94
N PHE A 119 6.49 6.65 8.41
CA PHE A 119 6.93 6.91 7.04
C PHE A 119 8.39 6.52 6.79
N GLN A 120 9.29 6.83 7.73
CA GLN A 120 10.70 6.44 7.62
C GLN A 120 10.86 4.91 7.64
N THR A 121 10.22 4.25 8.61
CA THR A 121 10.29 2.79 8.74
C THR A 121 9.69 2.11 7.52
N ALA A 122 8.51 2.54 7.06
CA ALA A 122 7.87 1.99 5.88
C ALA A 122 8.70 2.18 4.62
N ARG A 123 9.36 3.32 4.45
CA ARG A 123 10.27 3.53 3.31
C ARG A 123 11.40 2.50 3.31
N ASP A 124 12.06 2.32 4.46
CA ASP A 124 13.22 1.43 4.56
C ASP A 124 12.82 -0.05 4.41
N ASP A 125 11.70 -0.45 5.03
CA ASP A 125 11.13 -1.80 4.93
C ASP A 125 10.63 -2.09 3.51
N HIS A 126 9.93 -1.15 2.88
CA HIS A 126 9.43 -1.33 1.53
C HIS A 126 10.56 -1.33 0.49
N PHE A 127 11.65 -0.58 0.69
CA PHE A 127 12.83 -0.70 -0.16
C PHE A 127 13.43 -2.12 -0.11
N ARG A 128 13.40 -2.79 1.05
CA ARG A 128 13.82 -4.20 1.16
C ARG A 128 12.88 -5.16 0.44
N ALA A 129 11.56 -4.97 0.58
CA ALA A 129 10.57 -5.75 -0.19
C ALA A 129 10.81 -5.57 -1.68
N GLN A 130 10.97 -4.32 -2.13
CA GLN A 130 11.19 -3.96 -3.52
C GLN A 130 12.38 -4.71 -4.13
N ASN A 131 13.54 -4.61 -3.48
CA ASN A 131 14.76 -5.29 -3.94
C ASN A 131 14.61 -6.81 -4.00
N SER A 132 13.76 -7.39 -3.15
CA SER A 132 13.50 -8.83 -3.14
C SER A 132 12.55 -9.23 -4.26
N MET A 133 11.48 -8.46 -4.48
CA MET A 133 10.52 -8.71 -5.57
C MET A 133 11.16 -8.65 -6.94
N GLN A 134 12.07 -7.69 -7.18
CA GLN A 134 12.78 -7.54 -8.45
C GLN A 134 13.67 -8.76 -8.80
N GLN A 135 14.07 -9.58 -7.83
CA GLN A 135 14.90 -10.76 -8.06
C GLN A 135 14.08 -12.01 -8.42
N ILE A 136 12.78 -12.02 -8.09
CA ILE A 136 11.92 -13.19 -8.29
C ILE A 136 11.88 -13.64 -9.76
N PRO A 137 11.61 -12.76 -10.75
CA PRO A 137 11.58 -13.14 -12.16
C PRO A 137 12.86 -13.84 -12.62
N GLU A 138 14.02 -13.29 -12.29
CA GLU A 138 15.31 -13.84 -12.71
C GLU A 138 15.61 -15.21 -12.08
N HIS A 139 15.23 -15.41 -10.82
CA HIS A 139 15.34 -16.72 -10.18
C HIS A 139 14.38 -17.76 -10.78
N ILE A 140 13.16 -17.35 -11.15
CA ILE A 140 12.20 -18.23 -11.83
C ILE A 140 12.72 -18.65 -13.20
N LYS A 141 13.17 -17.68 -14.01
CA LYS A 141 13.76 -17.94 -15.34
C LYS A 141 14.96 -18.87 -15.25
N ALA A 142 15.85 -18.66 -14.27
CA ALA A 142 16.97 -19.56 -14.02
C ALA A 142 16.50 -20.99 -13.68
N GLY A 143 15.44 -21.13 -12.89
CA GLY A 143 14.82 -22.43 -12.57
C GLY A 143 14.27 -23.14 -13.81
N LEU A 144 13.49 -22.42 -14.64
CA LEU A 144 12.94 -22.94 -15.89
C LEU A 144 14.05 -23.36 -16.86
N LEU A 145 15.10 -22.54 -17.00
CA LEU A 145 16.24 -22.84 -17.87
C LEU A 145 17.00 -24.09 -17.41
N LEU A 146 17.18 -24.27 -16.10
CA LEU A 146 17.79 -25.48 -15.53
C LEU A 146 16.95 -26.72 -15.85
N ILE A 147 15.64 -26.67 -15.63
CA ILE A 147 14.73 -27.78 -15.96
C ILE A 147 14.81 -28.13 -17.45
N GLN A 148 14.83 -27.10 -18.30
CA GLN A 148 14.85 -27.25 -19.74
C GLN A 148 16.16 -27.86 -20.26
N THR A 149 17.31 -27.31 -19.85
CA THR A 149 18.58 -27.53 -20.56
C THR A 149 19.60 -28.35 -19.77
N ALA A 150 19.51 -28.37 -18.44
CA ALA A 150 20.60 -28.90 -17.64
C ALA A 150 20.61 -30.44 -17.62
N PRO A 151 21.81 -31.06 -17.57
CA PRO A 151 21.95 -32.48 -17.28
C PRO A 151 21.31 -32.86 -15.93
N LYS A 152 20.83 -34.10 -15.81
CA LYS A 152 20.08 -34.58 -14.63
C LYS A 152 20.85 -34.37 -13.31
N ASP A 153 22.14 -34.67 -13.31
CA ASP A 153 23.01 -34.50 -12.14
C ASP A 153 23.12 -33.03 -11.73
N LEU A 154 23.13 -32.11 -12.69
CA LEU A 154 23.16 -30.67 -12.43
C LEU A 154 21.82 -30.15 -11.91
N ILE A 155 20.69 -30.63 -12.44
CA ILE A 155 19.35 -30.29 -11.94
C ILE A 155 19.23 -30.63 -10.46
N SER A 156 19.65 -31.83 -10.05
CA SER A 156 19.56 -32.28 -8.65
C SER A 156 20.37 -31.43 -7.67
N LYS A 157 21.42 -30.75 -8.15
CA LYS A 157 22.32 -29.92 -7.33
C LYS A 157 21.92 -28.45 -7.31
N LEU A 158 21.59 -27.89 -8.49
CA LEU A 158 21.38 -26.45 -8.64
C LEU A 158 19.92 -26.03 -8.46
N LEU A 159 18.96 -26.84 -8.89
CA LEU A 159 17.54 -26.45 -8.82
C LEU A 159 17.07 -26.16 -7.38
N PRO A 160 17.42 -26.98 -6.36
CA PRO A 160 17.04 -26.67 -4.98
C PRO A 160 17.63 -25.36 -4.46
N TYR A 161 18.83 -24.98 -4.93
CA TYR A 161 19.43 -23.70 -4.56
C TYR A 161 18.66 -22.53 -5.17
N THR A 162 18.29 -22.62 -6.44
CA THR A 162 17.47 -21.60 -7.11
C THR A 162 16.10 -21.47 -6.44
N MET A 163 15.42 -22.57 -6.11
CA MET A 163 14.10 -22.53 -5.46
C MET A 163 14.16 -21.87 -4.07
N ARG A 164 15.19 -22.16 -3.27
CA ARG A 164 15.39 -21.48 -1.98
C ARG A 164 15.57 -19.97 -2.12
N ASN A 165 16.20 -19.51 -3.21
CA ASN A 165 16.34 -18.07 -3.45
C ASN A 165 15.01 -17.42 -3.83
N VAL A 166 14.18 -18.07 -4.66
CA VAL A 166 12.82 -17.62 -4.97
C VAL A 166 11.98 -17.54 -3.70
N GLU A 167 12.00 -18.60 -2.89
CA GLU A 167 11.25 -18.66 -1.62
C GLU A 167 11.68 -17.57 -0.64
N ARG A 168 12.99 -17.41 -0.43
CA ARG A 168 13.53 -16.37 0.46
C ARG A 168 13.13 -14.97 0.01
N ALA A 169 13.17 -14.69 -1.29
CA ALA A 169 12.78 -13.39 -1.83
C ALA A 169 11.28 -13.12 -1.61
N ALA A 170 10.44 -14.15 -1.76
CA ALA A 170 9.00 -14.04 -1.51
C ALA A 170 8.67 -13.85 -0.02
N ASP A 171 9.35 -14.59 0.85
CA ASP A 171 9.20 -14.52 2.30
C ASP A 171 9.60 -13.15 2.84
N GLU A 172 10.69 -12.57 2.33
CA GLU A 172 11.13 -11.23 2.69
C GLU A 172 10.07 -10.17 2.38
N GLY A 173 9.37 -10.29 1.25
CA GLY A 173 8.27 -9.40 0.88
C GLY A 173 7.15 -9.36 1.92
N SER A 174 6.59 -10.54 2.25
CA SER A 174 5.50 -10.66 3.23
C SER A 174 5.96 -10.26 4.65
N LEU A 175 7.21 -10.58 4.99
CA LEU A 175 7.81 -10.29 6.30
C LEU A 175 7.87 -8.79 6.60
N VAL A 176 8.12 -7.94 5.59
CA VAL A 176 8.31 -6.50 5.82
C VAL A 176 7.03 -5.68 5.58
N THR A 177 6.13 -6.10 4.69
CA THR A 177 4.89 -5.35 4.42
C THR A 177 3.89 -5.39 5.57
N LYS A 178 3.79 -6.53 6.29
CA LYS A 178 2.84 -6.70 7.41
C LYS A 178 3.16 -5.81 8.62
N PRO A 179 4.41 -5.77 9.13
CA PRO A 179 4.77 -4.85 10.21
C PRO A 179 4.55 -3.39 9.83
N ALA A 180 4.83 -3.01 8.57
CA ALA A 180 4.58 -1.66 8.09
C ALA A 180 3.08 -1.32 8.15
N LEU A 181 2.21 -2.20 7.66
CA LEU A 181 0.75 -2.04 7.78
C LEU A 181 0.30 -1.88 9.24
N HIS A 182 0.78 -2.73 10.16
CA HIS A 182 0.38 -2.66 11.57
C HIS A 182 0.74 -1.32 12.24
N ARG A 183 1.88 -0.72 11.86
CA ARG A 183 2.26 0.62 12.35
C ARG A 183 1.27 1.68 11.88
N PHE A 184 0.82 1.58 10.63
CA PHE A 184 -0.16 2.52 10.08
C PHE A 184 -1.52 2.36 10.76
N VAL A 185 -1.99 1.12 10.94
CA VAL A 185 -3.23 0.84 11.71
C VAL A 185 -3.14 1.43 13.12
N SER A 186 -2.01 1.26 13.81
CA SER A 186 -1.81 1.77 15.17
C SER A 186 -1.91 3.31 15.25
N ILE A 187 -1.43 4.02 14.23
CA ILE A 187 -1.58 5.49 14.16
C ILE A 187 -3.02 5.87 13.78
N GLY A 188 -3.71 5.06 12.98
CA GLY A 188 -5.14 5.24 12.72
C GLY A 188 -5.95 5.28 14.01
N LEU A 189 -5.70 4.35 14.93
CA LEU A 189 -6.34 4.34 16.25
C LEU A 189 -6.06 5.61 17.07
N LEU A 190 -4.83 6.15 17.00
CA LEU A 190 -4.49 7.43 17.64
C LEU A 190 -5.27 8.60 17.03
N LEU A 191 -5.48 8.62 15.71
CA LEU A 191 -6.24 9.65 15.01
C LEU A 191 -7.74 9.55 15.30
N GLU A 192 -8.29 8.34 15.32
CA GLU A 192 -9.69 8.08 15.68
C GLU A 192 -9.99 8.53 17.12
N GLU A 193 -9.06 8.28 18.06
CA GLU A 193 -9.19 8.77 19.42
C GLU A 193 -9.14 10.31 19.46
N LEU A 194 -8.26 10.96 18.68
CA LEU A 194 -8.23 12.42 18.59
C LEU A 194 -9.55 13.00 18.06
N VAL A 195 -10.10 12.43 16.99
CA VAL A 195 -11.39 12.85 16.44
C VAL A 195 -12.49 12.70 17.49
N THR A 196 -12.53 11.56 18.17
CA THR A 196 -13.51 11.28 19.23
C THR A 196 -13.43 12.30 20.36
N VAL A 197 -12.23 12.57 20.85
CA VAL A 197 -12.00 13.52 21.95
C VAL A 197 -12.30 14.96 21.54
N LEU A 198 -11.92 15.37 20.33
CA LEU A 198 -12.27 16.70 19.84
C LEU A 198 -13.78 16.87 19.73
N ASN A 199 -14.50 15.84 19.26
CA ASN A 199 -15.95 15.85 19.16
C ASN A 199 -16.64 16.02 20.51
N SER A 200 -16.10 15.44 21.58
CA SER A 200 -16.60 15.61 22.95
C SER A 200 -16.12 16.87 23.67
N THR A 201 -15.09 17.54 23.15
CA THR A 201 -14.53 18.74 23.79
C THR A 201 -15.54 19.88 23.75
N SER A 202 -15.85 20.43 24.94
CA SER A 202 -16.87 21.47 25.09
C SER A 202 -16.46 22.77 24.40
N SER A 203 -17.36 23.31 23.57
CA SER A 203 -17.16 24.62 22.93
C SER A 203 -17.79 25.74 23.76
N THR A 204 -17.08 26.84 23.89
CA THR A 204 -17.59 28.14 24.32
C THR A 204 -17.73 29.05 23.09
N LEU A 205 -18.48 30.16 23.21
CA LEU A 205 -18.57 31.15 22.14
C LEU A 205 -17.19 31.69 21.71
N ALA A 206 -16.19 31.71 22.60
CA ALA A 206 -14.86 32.25 22.32
C ALA A 206 -13.95 31.29 21.52
N ASN A 207 -14.23 29.98 21.50
CA ASN A 207 -13.41 28.97 20.81
C ASN A 207 -14.21 28.08 19.86
N GLN A 208 -15.47 28.42 19.58
CA GLN A 208 -16.34 27.62 18.71
C GLN A 208 -15.77 27.47 17.30
N ASP A 209 -15.40 28.57 16.64
CA ASP A 209 -14.87 28.53 15.27
C ASP A 209 -13.55 27.75 15.20
N TYR A 210 -12.69 27.91 16.21
CA TYR A 210 -11.46 27.14 16.34
C TYR A 210 -11.74 25.64 16.42
N LEU A 211 -12.68 25.23 17.27
CA LEU A 211 -12.98 23.81 17.46
C LEU A 211 -13.66 23.20 16.23
N ILE A 212 -14.46 23.97 15.49
CA ILE A 212 -15.01 23.53 14.20
C ILE A 212 -13.88 23.24 13.21
N GLU A 213 -12.93 24.17 13.06
CA GLU A 213 -11.79 24.00 12.15
C GLU A 213 -10.88 22.84 12.61
N ALA A 214 -10.63 22.70 13.91
CA ALA A 214 -9.84 21.61 14.49
C ALA A 214 -10.47 20.23 14.24
N LYS A 215 -11.79 20.11 14.42
CA LYS A 215 -12.55 18.88 14.13
C LYS A 215 -12.46 18.51 12.65
N SER A 216 -12.58 19.49 11.75
CA SER A 216 -12.43 19.29 10.31
C SER A 216 -11.05 18.72 10.00
N TYR A 217 -9.98 19.39 10.44
CA TYR A 217 -8.62 18.89 10.15
C TYR A 217 -8.34 17.51 10.75
N ALA A 218 -8.84 17.22 11.96
CA ALA A 218 -8.67 15.89 12.55
C ALA A 218 -9.37 14.80 11.71
N ALA A 219 -10.58 15.09 11.23
CA ALA A 219 -11.34 14.19 10.36
C ALA A 219 -10.63 14.00 9.02
N ASP A 220 -10.20 15.08 8.37
CA ASP A 220 -9.48 15.03 7.09
C ASP A 220 -8.19 14.22 7.22
N ILE A 221 -7.41 14.44 8.30
CA ILE A 221 -6.18 13.67 8.56
C ILE A 221 -6.51 12.18 8.74
N SER A 222 -7.55 11.86 9.50
CA SER A 222 -7.97 10.47 9.75
C SER A 222 -8.41 9.78 8.45
N GLU A 223 -9.17 10.47 7.61
CA GLU A 223 -9.63 9.94 6.32
C GLU A 223 -8.43 9.66 5.40
N GLN A 224 -7.55 10.64 5.23
CA GLN A 224 -6.39 10.51 4.35
C GLN A 224 -5.39 9.46 4.86
N TRP A 225 -5.30 9.29 6.18
CA TRP A 225 -4.52 8.22 6.78
C TRP A 225 -5.10 6.83 6.49
N ASN A 226 -6.43 6.68 6.52
CA ASN A 226 -7.08 5.42 6.18
C ASN A 226 -6.84 5.01 4.72
N LEU A 227 -6.75 5.96 3.79
CA LEU A 227 -6.32 5.66 2.41
C LEU A 227 -4.92 5.04 2.36
N LEU A 228 -3.99 5.51 3.20
CA LEU A 228 -2.66 4.90 3.32
C LEU A 228 -2.73 3.52 3.98
N VAL A 229 -3.57 3.32 4.99
CA VAL A 229 -3.78 1.98 5.57
C VAL A 229 -4.26 1.01 4.47
N ASP A 230 -5.20 1.42 3.63
CA ASP A 230 -5.71 0.59 2.53
C ASP A 230 -4.64 0.33 1.46
N LEU A 231 -3.79 1.32 1.15
CA LEU A 231 -2.65 1.13 0.26
C LEU A 231 -1.71 0.03 0.79
N PHE A 232 -1.39 0.09 2.08
CA PHE A 232 -0.50 -0.88 2.72
C PHE A 232 -1.14 -2.26 2.86
N ARG A 233 -2.48 -2.34 3.02
CA ARG A 233 -3.23 -3.60 2.92
C ARG A 233 -3.06 -4.22 1.54
N LYS A 234 -3.18 -3.42 0.46
CA LYS A 234 -2.94 -3.91 -0.90
C LYS A 234 -1.51 -4.43 -1.08
N PHE A 235 -0.49 -3.74 -0.55
CA PHE A 235 0.89 -4.22 -0.59
C PHE A 235 1.06 -5.57 0.10
N SER A 236 0.55 -5.68 1.34
CA SER A 236 0.63 -6.92 2.11
C SER A 236 -0.11 -8.08 1.44
N HIS A 237 -1.31 -7.81 0.92
CA HIS A 237 -2.11 -8.82 0.23
C HIS A 237 -1.40 -9.33 -1.03
N ARG A 238 -0.83 -8.42 -1.83
CA ARG A 238 -0.07 -8.76 -3.03
C ARG A 238 1.19 -9.54 -2.72
N ALA A 239 1.89 -9.22 -1.63
CA ALA A 239 3.04 -9.99 -1.16
C ALA A 239 2.63 -11.43 -0.81
N ASP A 240 1.51 -11.60 -0.09
CA ASP A 240 0.98 -12.91 0.28
C ASP A 240 0.53 -13.74 -0.93
N ILE A 241 -0.14 -13.12 -1.92
CA ILE A 241 -0.46 -13.79 -3.20
C ILE A 241 0.81 -14.28 -3.88
N THR A 242 1.81 -13.41 -4.01
CA THR A 242 3.07 -13.73 -4.69
C THR A 242 3.78 -14.89 -4.00
N GLN A 243 3.86 -14.86 -2.66
CA GLN A 243 4.41 -15.94 -1.84
C GLN A 243 3.64 -17.25 -2.02
N THR A 244 2.31 -17.20 -2.00
CA THR A 244 1.45 -18.39 -2.16
C THR A 244 1.63 -19.02 -3.54
N LEU A 245 1.65 -18.22 -4.60
CA LEU A 245 1.90 -18.69 -5.97
C LEU A 245 3.29 -19.36 -6.08
N ILE A 246 4.31 -18.75 -5.47
CA ILE A 246 5.67 -19.29 -5.46
C ILE A 246 5.72 -20.63 -4.72
N LYS A 247 5.20 -20.70 -3.49
CA LYS A 247 5.32 -21.90 -2.66
C LYS A 247 4.47 -23.04 -3.23
N ASN A 248 3.18 -22.80 -3.40
CA ASN A 248 2.21 -23.87 -3.65
C ASN A 248 2.10 -24.20 -5.14
N SER A 249 2.27 -23.20 -6.02
CA SER A 249 2.02 -23.38 -7.45
C SER A 249 3.29 -23.51 -8.28
N PHE A 250 4.48 -23.21 -7.72
CA PHE A 250 5.75 -23.30 -8.44
C PHE A 250 6.75 -24.24 -7.76
N ILE A 251 7.10 -24.00 -6.49
CA ILE A 251 8.12 -24.79 -5.77
C ILE A 251 7.62 -26.20 -5.43
N GLU A 252 6.41 -26.34 -4.88
CA GLU A 252 5.84 -27.64 -4.53
C GLU A 252 5.75 -28.60 -5.73
N PRO A 253 5.20 -28.19 -6.89
CA PRO A 253 5.21 -29.02 -8.10
C PRO A 253 6.62 -29.42 -8.55
N ILE A 254 7.58 -28.50 -8.48
CA ILE A 254 8.99 -28.80 -8.81
C ILE A 254 9.55 -29.87 -7.87
N ASN A 255 9.34 -29.72 -6.56
CA ASN A 255 9.79 -30.69 -5.56
C ASN A 255 9.15 -32.07 -5.79
N GLU A 256 7.87 -32.11 -6.14
CA GLU A 256 7.19 -33.37 -6.43
C GLU A 256 7.70 -34.03 -7.70
N ALA A 257 7.92 -33.25 -8.77
CA ALA A 257 8.57 -33.73 -9.99
C ALA A 257 9.98 -34.27 -9.70
N GLN A 258 10.76 -33.65 -8.81
CA GLN A 258 12.07 -34.19 -8.41
C GLN A 258 11.95 -35.57 -7.72
N ARG A 259 10.97 -35.75 -6.83
CA ARG A 259 10.74 -37.03 -6.13
C ARG A 259 10.27 -38.14 -7.07
N THR A 260 9.42 -37.78 -8.01
CA THR A 260 8.79 -38.72 -8.97
C THR A 260 9.60 -38.92 -10.25
N ASN A 261 10.86 -38.42 -10.29
CA ASN A 261 11.74 -38.53 -11.45
C ASN A 261 11.27 -37.77 -12.70
N GLY A 262 10.37 -36.79 -12.57
CA GLY A 262 9.77 -35.97 -13.64
C GLY A 262 10.73 -35.05 -14.42
N PHE A 263 12.04 -35.14 -14.20
CA PHE A 263 13.07 -34.42 -14.97
C PHE A 263 14.08 -35.34 -15.65
N ASN A 264 13.79 -36.64 -15.73
CA ASN A 264 14.72 -37.67 -16.21
C ASN A 264 14.86 -37.71 -17.73
N ASN A 265 13.77 -37.48 -18.46
CA ASN A 265 13.77 -37.47 -19.91
C ASN A 265 13.10 -36.19 -20.43
N LEU A 266 13.19 -36.00 -21.75
CA LEU A 266 12.70 -34.80 -22.41
C LEU A 266 11.18 -34.66 -22.33
N SER A 267 10.43 -35.77 -22.52
CA SER A 267 8.97 -35.77 -22.43
C SER A 267 8.48 -35.32 -21.06
N ASP A 268 9.10 -35.82 -19.98
CA ASP A 268 8.74 -35.45 -18.61
C ASP A 268 9.01 -33.96 -18.36
N ARG A 269 10.19 -33.48 -18.78
CA ARG A 269 10.57 -32.06 -18.66
C ARG A 269 9.61 -31.15 -19.41
N THR A 270 9.23 -31.50 -20.63
CA THR A 270 8.28 -30.72 -21.43
C THR A 270 6.90 -30.69 -20.78
N SER A 271 6.46 -31.81 -20.20
CA SER A 271 5.21 -31.85 -19.44
C SER A 271 5.26 -30.91 -18.24
N GLU A 272 6.33 -30.94 -17.44
CA GLU A 272 6.46 -30.09 -16.26
C GLU A 272 6.60 -28.61 -16.62
N LEU A 273 7.39 -28.27 -17.65
CA LEU A 273 7.49 -26.89 -18.14
C LEU A 273 6.14 -26.35 -18.61
N SER A 274 5.31 -27.16 -19.25
CA SER A 274 3.98 -26.73 -19.71
C SER A 274 3.06 -26.31 -18.56
N LYS A 275 3.24 -26.88 -17.36
CA LYS A 275 2.51 -26.54 -16.13
C LYS A 275 3.10 -25.33 -15.42
N LEU A 276 4.44 -25.24 -15.38
CA LEU A 276 5.16 -24.19 -14.64
C LEU A 276 5.15 -22.83 -15.34
N ILE A 277 5.13 -22.80 -16.67
CA ILE A 277 5.21 -21.53 -17.43
C ILE A 277 4.03 -20.60 -17.16
N PRO A 278 2.75 -21.05 -17.20
CA PRO A 278 1.62 -20.19 -16.87
C PRO A 278 1.71 -19.61 -15.45
N VAL A 279 2.15 -20.40 -14.47
CA VAL A 279 2.32 -19.95 -13.09
C VAL A 279 3.48 -18.94 -12.98
N SER A 280 4.57 -19.15 -13.72
CA SER A 280 5.73 -18.26 -13.74
C SER A 280 5.35 -16.86 -14.23
N ILE A 281 4.49 -16.78 -15.26
CA ILE A 281 3.94 -15.51 -15.76
C ILE A 281 3.15 -14.79 -14.66
N LEU A 282 2.28 -15.52 -13.94
CA LEU A 282 1.48 -14.94 -12.86
C LEU A 282 2.35 -14.44 -11.71
N ILE A 283 3.37 -15.19 -11.32
CA ILE A 283 4.31 -14.77 -10.27
C ILE A 283 5.05 -13.50 -10.70
N ASP A 284 5.58 -13.48 -11.93
CA ASP A 284 6.31 -12.33 -12.46
C ASP A 284 5.42 -11.07 -12.45
N GLN A 285 4.22 -11.16 -13.06
CA GLN A 285 3.26 -10.06 -13.06
C GLN A 285 2.88 -9.59 -11.64
N SER A 286 2.71 -10.52 -10.69
CA SER A 286 2.37 -10.20 -9.31
C SER A 286 3.54 -9.51 -8.58
N SER A 287 4.77 -9.96 -8.80
CA SER A 287 5.99 -9.37 -8.23
C SER A 287 6.28 -7.97 -8.80
N ASP A 288 6.10 -7.79 -10.11
CA ASP A 288 6.29 -6.51 -10.80
C ASP A 288 5.22 -5.48 -10.40
N LEU A 289 3.97 -5.91 -10.21
CA LEU A 289 2.91 -5.04 -9.69
C LEU A 289 3.26 -4.54 -8.28
N LEU A 290 3.72 -5.44 -7.40
CA LEU A 290 4.14 -5.05 -6.05
C LEU A 290 5.34 -4.10 -6.08
N ASP A 291 6.36 -4.42 -6.88
CA ASP A 291 7.54 -3.57 -7.10
C ASP A 291 7.14 -2.17 -7.56
N MET A 292 6.26 -2.08 -8.55
CA MET A 292 5.75 -0.81 -9.06
C MET A 292 5.03 0.01 -7.98
N MET A 293 4.09 -0.62 -7.25
CA MET A 293 3.31 0.04 -6.21
C MET A 293 4.20 0.58 -5.09
N ILE A 294 5.10 -0.26 -4.58
CA ILE A 294 6.07 0.09 -3.54
C ILE A 294 7.06 1.15 -4.04
N GLY A 295 7.57 1.01 -5.25
CA GLY A 295 8.50 1.95 -5.86
C GLY A 295 7.86 3.33 -6.00
N THR A 296 6.59 3.39 -6.39
CA THR A 296 5.83 4.64 -6.46
C THR A 296 5.65 5.26 -5.08
N TYR A 297 5.24 4.47 -4.07
CA TYR A 297 5.17 4.94 -2.68
C TYR A 297 6.51 5.49 -2.19
N THR A 298 7.62 4.82 -2.49
CA THR A 298 8.96 5.21 -2.04
C THR A 298 9.35 6.58 -2.60
N VAL A 299 9.08 6.83 -3.89
CA VAL A 299 9.30 8.14 -4.52
C VAL A 299 8.44 9.20 -3.86
N VAL A 300 7.14 8.96 -3.72
CA VAL A 300 6.19 9.91 -3.10
C VAL A 300 6.56 10.21 -1.65
N SER A 301 6.94 9.18 -0.89
CA SER A 301 7.32 9.30 0.52
C SER A 301 8.56 10.18 0.70
N ASN A 302 9.57 10.00 -0.17
CA ASN A 302 10.79 10.81 -0.15
C ASN A 302 10.53 12.28 -0.53
N ASP A 303 9.77 12.50 -1.58
CA ASP A 303 9.60 13.84 -2.16
C ASP A 303 8.56 14.67 -1.40
N HIS A 304 7.55 14.00 -0.81
CA HIS A 304 6.34 14.68 -0.35
C HIS A 304 5.94 14.36 1.09
N MET A 305 6.53 13.36 1.76
CA MET A 305 6.09 12.95 3.09
C MET A 305 7.16 13.12 4.17
N VAL A 306 8.21 12.29 4.15
CA VAL A 306 9.21 12.20 5.23
C VAL A 306 9.90 13.54 5.50
N ASN A 307 10.29 14.25 4.46
CA ASN A 307 10.98 15.54 4.59
C ASN A 307 10.03 16.68 4.96
N GLN A 308 8.76 16.59 4.52
CA GLN A 308 7.80 17.67 4.71
C GLN A 308 7.15 17.65 6.09
N ILE A 309 6.87 16.46 6.63
CA ILE A 309 6.30 16.33 7.97
C ILE A 309 7.22 16.90 9.05
N ASP A 310 8.54 16.78 8.87
CA ASP A 310 9.50 17.40 9.79
C ASP A 310 9.52 18.94 9.64
N ALA A 311 9.42 19.43 8.41
CA ALA A 311 9.37 20.86 8.12
C ALA A 311 8.13 21.56 8.72
N HIS A 312 7.08 20.82 9.09
CA HIS A 312 5.90 21.36 9.77
C HIS A 312 6.10 21.59 11.27
N LYS A 313 7.23 21.15 11.86
CA LYS A 313 7.54 21.40 13.28
C LYS A 313 7.39 22.88 13.68
N SER A 314 7.91 23.78 12.85
CA SER A 314 7.89 25.22 13.09
C SER A 314 6.52 25.87 12.94
N ALA A 315 5.52 25.15 12.41
CA ALA A 315 4.17 25.67 12.25
C ALA A 315 3.51 26.00 13.60
N LEU A 316 3.84 25.25 14.65
CA LEU A 316 3.35 25.49 16.02
C LEU A 316 3.92 26.77 16.64
N ASP A 317 5.06 27.26 16.13
CA ASP A 317 5.79 28.40 16.70
C ASP A 317 5.40 29.75 16.07
N ILE A 318 4.48 29.75 15.08
CA ILE A 318 4.05 30.97 14.38
C ILE A 318 3.20 31.85 15.32
N LYS A 319 3.70 33.04 15.62
CA LYS A 319 3.08 33.95 16.59
C LYS A 319 2.05 34.91 15.98
N ASP A 320 2.29 35.38 14.76
CA ASP A 320 1.48 36.41 14.11
C ASP A 320 0.49 35.85 13.06
N GLU A 321 -0.61 36.56 12.85
CA GLU A 321 -1.68 36.11 11.94
C GLU A 321 -1.26 36.16 10.47
N GLN A 322 -0.39 37.10 10.09
CA GLN A 322 0.12 37.21 8.73
C GLN A 322 0.96 35.97 8.36
N GLY A 323 1.83 35.53 9.27
CA GLY A 323 2.62 34.32 9.16
C GLY A 323 1.75 33.07 9.03
N ARG A 324 0.71 32.95 9.86
CA ARG A 324 -0.26 31.83 9.79
C ARG A 324 -0.97 31.80 8.45
N GLY A 325 -1.52 32.94 8.01
CA GLY A 325 -2.22 33.04 6.73
C GLY A 325 -1.30 32.76 5.52
N LYS A 326 -0.03 33.17 5.58
CA LYS A 326 0.96 32.81 4.56
C LYS A 326 1.18 31.30 4.52
N LYS A 327 1.42 30.69 5.68
CA LYS A 327 1.70 29.24 5.77
C LYS A 327 0.50 28.40 5.34
N GLN A 328 -0.72 28.79 5.71
CA GLN A 328 -1.95 28.10 5.25
C GLN A 328 -2.07 28.12 3.73
N ARG A 329 -1.84 29.25 3.06
CA ARG A 329 -1.87 29.33 1.60
C ARG A 329 -0.80 28.45 0.94
N GLU A 330 0.42 28.44 1.48
CA GLU A 330 1.49 27.57 1.00
C GLU A 330 1.09 26.09 1.09
N LEU A 331 0.49 25.66 2.21
CA LEU A 331 0.04 24.29 2.42
C LEU A 331 -1.11 23.89 1.48
N TRP A 332 -2.11 24.75 1.29
CA TRP A 332 -3.20 24.49 0.34
C TRP A 332 -2.70 24.38 -1.11
N GLN A 333 -1.77 25.24 -1.51
CA GLN A 333 -1.13 25.14 -2.83
C GLN A 333 -0.30 23.87 -2.97
N SER A 334 0.40 23.48 -1.89
CA SER A 334 1.18 22.25 -1.81
C SER A 334 0.31 21.02 -2.03
N ILE A 335 -0.86 20.93 -1.38
CA ILE A 335 -1.83 19.84 -1.59
C ILE A 335 -2.18 19.70 -3.08
N LEU A 336 -2.65 20.78 -3.70
CA LEU A 336 -3.06 20.76 -5.11
C LEU A 336 -1.92 20.34 -6.05
N GLN A 337 -0.74 20.93 -5.87
CA GLN A 337 0.41 20.65 -6.75
C GLN A 337 0.96 19.23 -6.56
N GLN A 338 1.02 18.75 -5.32
CA GLN A 338 1.53 17.41 -5.02
C GLN A 338 0.55 16.34 -5.49
N SER A 339 -0.75 16.50 -5.26
CA SER A 339 -1.75 15.53 -5.71
C SER A 339 -1.74 15.36 -7.22
N ILE A 340 -1.57 16.44 -8.00
CA ILE A 340 -1.43 16.35 -9.47
C ILE A 340 -0.17 15.58 -9.87
N LYS A 341 0.98 15.87 -9.22
CA LYS A 341 2.25 15.18 -9.52
C LYS A 341 2.18 13.70 -9.18
N VAL A 342 1.65 13.36 -8.01
CA VAL A 342 1.50 11.98 -7.55
C VAL A 342 0.53 11.21 -8.43
N ALA A 343 -0.64 11.76 -8.75
CA ALA A 343 -1.60 11.13 -9.65
C ALA A 343 -0.99 10.84 -11.03
N ARG A 344 -0.24 11.81 -11.58
CA ARG A 344 0.46 11.62 -12.86
C ARG A 344 1.52 10.51 -12.78
N LEU A 345 2.31 10.48 -11.72
CA LEU A 345 3.32 9.46 -11.51
C LEU A 345 2.69 8.07 -11.40
N ALA A 346 1.65 7.91 -10.59
CA ALA A 346 0.94 6.65 -10.43
C ALA A 346 0.35 6.16 -11.77
N GLN A 347 -0.30 7.05 -12.52
CA GLN A 347 -0.84 6.74 -13.84
C GLN A 347 0.24 6.34 -14.85
N GLU A 348 1.38 7.04 -14.86
CA GLU A 348 2.51 6.73 -15.75
C GLU A 348 3.07 5.33 -15.46
N ARG A 349 3.23 5.01 -14.17
CA ARG A 349 3.70 3.69 -13.71
C ARG A 349 2.71 2.58 -14.09
N GLN A 350 1.43 2.79 -13.84
CA GLN A 350 0.36 1.85 -14.20
C GLN A 350 0.35 1.56 -15.71
N ASN A 351 0.51 2.59 -16.55
CA ASN A 351 0.58 2.44 -18.00
C ASN A 351 1.83 1.65 -18.44
N GLY A 352 2.97 1.89 -17.78
CA GLY A 352 4.21 1.15 -18.02
C GLY A 352 4.10 -0.34 -17.67
N PHE A 353 3.42 -0.67 -16.56
CA PHE A 353 3.13 -2.05 -16.17
C PHE A 353 2.28 -2.78 -17.22
N ALA A 354 1.24 -2.12 -17.74
CA ALA A 354 0.39 -2.70 -18.76
C ALA A 354 1.17 -3.01 -20.07
N ALA A 355 2.09 -2.13 -20.46
CA ALA A 355 2.90 -2.32 -21.66
C ALA A 355 3.89 -3.49 -21.53
N THR A 356 4.58 -3.60 -20.40
CA THR A 356 5.60 -4.63 -20.15
C THR A 356 5.00 -6.03 -19.92
N SER A 357 3.73 -6.13 -19.54
CA SER A 357 3.03 -7.42 -19.36
C SER A 357 2.99 -8.28 -20.63
N LEU A 358 2.87 -7.66 -21.81
CA LEU A 358 2.89 -8.38 -23.09
C LEU A 358 4.29 -8.93 -23.43
N GLU A 359 5.33 -8.17 -23.10
CA GLU A 359 6.73 -8.57 -23.30
C GLU A 359 7.07 -9.78 -22.43
N ARG A 360 6.64 -9.77 -21.16
CA ARG A 360 6.79 -10.91 -20.23
C ARG A 360 6.15 -12.17 -20.78
N ASN A 361 4.90 -12.11 -21.25
CA ASN A 361 4.22 -13.26 -21.85
C ASN A 361 5.00 -13.84 -23.03
N THR A 362 5.59 -12.96 -23.85
CA THR A 362 6.40 -13.36 -25.01
C THR A 362 7.70 -14.04 -24.59
N GLU A 363 8.36 -13.52 -23.55
CA GLU A 363 9.59 -14.07 -22.99
C GLU A 363 9.35 -15.46 -22.39
N TYR A 364 8.35 -15.63 -21.51
CA TYR A 364 8.03 -16.94 -20.94
C TYR A 364 7.57 -17.96 -22.00
N GLY A 365 6.87 -17.50 -23.04
CA GLY A 365 6.50 -18.32 -24.19
C GLY A 365 7.70 -18.88 -24.97
N ALA A 366 8.88 -18.27 -24.88
CA ALA A 366 10.10 -18.82 -25.49
C ALA A 366 10.54 -20.14 -24.83
N TYR A 367 10.41 -20.26 -23.50
CA TYR A 367 10.72 -21.51 -22.79
C TYR A 367 9.80 -22.65 -23.24
N ALA A 368 8.51 -22.37 -23.47
CA ALA A 368 7.54 -23.36 -23.96
C ALA A 368 7.90 -23.85 -25.37
N ARG A 369 8.23 -22.93 -26.28
CA ARG A 369 8.54 -23.26 -27.68
C ARG A 369 9.79 -24.11 -27.81
N VAL A 370 10.84 -23.79 -27.04
CA VAL A 370 12.09 -24.57 -27.06
C VAL A 370 11.86 -25.98 -26.47
N ALA A 371 11.01 -26.11 -25.45
CA ALA A 371 10.66 -27.42 -24.89
C ALA A 371 9.81 -28.31 -25.82
N MET A 372 9.07 -27.72 -26.77
CA MET A 372 8.27 -28.46 -27.76
C MET A 372 9.03 -28.77 -29.05
N ALA A 373 10.10 -28.04 -29.35
CA ALA A 373 10.89 -28.18 -30.57
C ALA A 373 12.07 -29.16 -30.44
N THR A 374 12.38 -29.59 -29.22
CA THR A 374 13.36 -30.64 -28.90
C THR A 374 12.61 -31.93 -28.60
#